data_AF-A0A2T4V657-F1
#
_entry.id   AF-A0A2T4V657-F1
#
_cell.length_a   1.000
_cell.length_b   1.000
_cell.length_c   1.000
_cell.angle_alpha   90.00
_cell.angle_beta   90.00
_cell.angle_gamma   90.00
#
_symmetry.space_group_name_H-M   'P 1'
#
loop_
_entity.id
_entity.type
_entity.pdbx_description
1 polymer ?
#
loop_
_entity_poly.entity_id
_entity_poly.type
_entity_poly.pdbx_seq_one_letter_code
_entity_poly.pdbx_strand_id
1 'polypeptide(L)'
;MGGLFLGSITASGGCQPQEERLLLDTRLVETSNQGGSVQGFYFGELEMLAYDYRPGATVQQTGQHFGFNATHDWSYWGALMSGHESARDLVLQPGQQFDAATLDEDNSDTPDKDFIENVGVFDIDLFEVYMYRTGVLHDNVYYGMNADFNGSQTHPLYKYPAWASWEDHYCDPEFPGQAERSQDLNVFFVRSDWFPQPVNVTTAQEPGTMPIRLVISHSSVPLTPDQESLILSLVNNGTQRRFYSNLLFIPMPGPVSVKIKDTASSSNSPGTNQYVAGKFRITINFDMSDIIHPSTDWSVPRIRYNGDPNNIPFGLAIRFDPL
;
A
#
# COMPACT_ATOMS: atom_id res chain seq x y z
N MET A 1 23.66 37.00 68.87
CA MET A 1 24.19 35.89 69.69
C MET A 1 23.82 34.62 68.94
N GLY A 2 24.74 34.01 68.18
CA GLY A 2 25.59 32.87 68.61
C GLY A 2 24.80 31.58 68.40
N GLY A 3 25.02 30.76 67.38
CA GLY A 3 26.13 29.81 67.15
C GLY A 3 25.48 28.44 66.83
N LEU A 4 25.61 27.88 65.62
CA LEU A 4 26.53 26.76 65.26
C LEU A 4 26.47 25.53 66.18
N PHE A 5 25.93 24.38 65.71
CA PHE A 5 26.69 23.17 65.26
C PHE A 5 25.87 21.84 65.17
N LEU A 6 26.04 21.16 64.00
CA LEU A 6 26.23 19.72 63.67
C LEU A 6 25.26 18.56 64.06
N GLY A 7 25.02 17.71 63.03
CA GLY A 7 24.85 16.24 63.08
C GLY A 7 23.39 15.75 63.05
N SER A 8 22.94 14.73 62.31
CA SER A 8 23.59 13.65 61.55
C SER A 8 22.60 13.02 60.55
N ILE A 9 23.14 12.25 59.61
CA ILE A 9 22.50 11.52 58.52
C ILE A 9 21.80 10.24 59.04
N THR A 10 20.61 9.92 58.51
CA THR A 10 20.24 8.56 58.06
C THR A 10 19.11 8.62 57.04
N ALA A 11 19.31 7.88 55.94
CA ALA A 11 18.41 7.73 54.82
C ALA A 11 17.42 6.58 55.03
N SER A 12 16.19 6.76 54.54
CA SER A 12 15.33 5.78 53.86
C SER A 12 14.09 6.58 53.41
N GLY A 13 13.74 6.63 52.12
CA GLY A 13 13.47 5.52 51.23
C GLY A 13 11.96 5.49 51.01
N GLY A 14 11.49 6.09 49.91
CA GLY A 14 10.07 6.19 49.59
C GLY A 14 9.83 6.87 48.25
N CYS A 15 9.82 6.06 47.19
CA CYS A 15 9.62 6.42 45.78
C CYS A 15 8.43 7.35 45.53
N GLN A 16 8.67 8.42 44.77
CA GLN A 16 7.68 9.04 43.89
C GLN A 16 7.93 8.54 42.45
N PRO A 17 6.90 8.31 41.63
CA PRO A 17 7.08 7.87 40.25
C PRO A 17 7.61 9.04 39.41
N GLN A 18 8.82 8.88 38.89
CA GLN A 18 9.40 9.76 37.88
C GLN A 18 8.89 9.35 36.50
N GLU A 19 8.50 10.37 35.74
CA GLU A 19 8.22 10.33 34.31
C GLU A 19 9.41 9.74 33.54
N GLU A 20 9.26 8.54 32.98
CA GLU A 20 10.14 8.04 31.93
C GLU A 20 9.82 8.78 30.63
N ARG A 21 10.54 9.89 30.41
CA ARG A 21 10.73 10.44 29.07
C ARG A 21 11.53 9.42 28.26
N LEU A 22 10.86 8.76 27.32
CA LEU A 22 11.48 7.97 26.26
C LEU A 22 12.34 8.90 25.39
N LEU A 23 13.63 9.00 25.71
CA LEU A 23 14.65 9.58 24.84
C LEU A 23 14.88 8.57 23.71
N LEU A 24 14.28 8.82 22.53
CA LEU A 24 14.73 8.18 21.30
C LEU A 24 16.15 8.67 21.01
N ASP A 25 17.09 7.74 21.19
CA ASP A 25 18.52 7.90 20.99
C ASP A 25 18.77 8.00 19.47
N THR A 26 18.82 9.23 18.94
CA THR A 26 19.15 9.53 17.54
C THR A 26 20.62 9.23 17.30
N ARG A 27 20.97 7.95 17.07
CA ARG A 27 22.29 7.59 16.55
C ARG A 27 22.35 7.92 15.06
N LEU A 28 22.97 9.06 14.78
CA LEU A 28 23.54 9.40 13.48
C LEU A 28 24.52 8.28 13.07
N VAL A 29 24.11 7.49 12.08
CA VAL A 29 25.02 6.63 11.33
C VAL A 29 25.60 7.50 10.22
N GLU A 30 26.80 8.04 10.45
CA GLU A 30 27.65 8.52 9.37
C GLU A 30 28.23 7.31 8.64
N THR A 31 27.73 7.03 7.44
CA THR A 31 28.44 6.21 6.45
C THR A 31 28.57 6.98 5.14
N SER A 32 29.79 6.98 4.64
CA SER A 32 30.34 7.78 3.55
C SER A 32 29.72 7.53 2.16
N ASN A 33 29.34 8.63 1.49
CA ASN A 33 29.14 8.89 0.05
C ASN A 33 29.15 7.72 -0.95
N GLN A 34 27.95 7.35 -1.45
CA GLN A 34 27.64 7.15 -2.88
C GLN A 34 26.15 7.41 -3.13
N GLY A 35 25.82 8.52 -3.81
CA GLY A 35 24.44 8.95 -4.10
C GLY A 35 23.68 9.43 -2.85
N GLY A 36 22.89 10.50 -2.96
CA GLY A 36 21.98 10.90 -1.89
C GLY A 36 21.16 9.71 -1.40
N SER A 37 21.14 9.45 -0.10
CA SER A 37 20.22 8.42 0.42
C SER A 37 18.78 8.88 0.18
N VAL A 38 17.94 8.02 -0.40
CA VAL A 38 16.50 8.31 -0.49
C VAL A 38 15.94 8.48 0.92
N GLN A 39 15.37 9.66 1.20
CA GLN A 39 14.81 10.00 2.49
C GLN A 39 13.36 9.53 2.65
N GLY A 40 12.66 9.29 1.55
CA GLY A 40 11.25 8.90 1.57
C GLY A 40 10.75 8.46 0.19
N PHE A 41 9.80 7.54 0.19
CA PHE A 41 9.08 7.10 -0.99
C PHE A 41 7.63 7.59 -0.89
N TYR A 42 7.22 8.42 -1.84
CA TYR A 42 5.95 9.11 -1.84
C TYR A 42 4.93 8.38 -2.70
N PHE A 43 3.68 8.37 -2.24
CA PHE A 43 2.50 7.89 -2.94
C PHE A 43 1.45 9.00 -2.94
N GLY A 44 1.07 9.48 -4.12
CA GLY A 44 -0.08 10.40 -4.23
C GLY A 44 -1.37 9.70 -3.84
N GLU A 45 -1.50 8.44 -4.22
CA GLU A 45 -2.51 7.54 -3.68
C GLU A 45 -1.94 6.12 -3.53
N LEU A 46 -2.27 5.47 -2.42
CA LEU A 46 -1.95 4.08 -2.13
C LEU A 46 -3.24 3.37 -1.76
N GLU A 47 -3.57 2.31 -2.46
CA GLU A 47 -4.76 1.51 -2.19
C GLU A 47 -4.38 0.04 -2.05
N MET A 48 -4.99 -0.64 -1.09
CA MET A 48 -4.72 -2.03 -0.78
C MET A 48 -6.03 -2.81 -0.64
N LEU A 49 -6.19 -3.84 -1.48
CA LEU A 49 -7.40 -4.65 -1.52
C LEU A 49 -7.10 -6.14 -1.47
N ALA A 50 -7.93 -6.86 -0.75
CA ALA A 50 -8.02 -8.31 -0.84
C ALA A 50 -9.17 -8.70 -1.78
N TYR A 51 -8.96 -9.74 -2.58
CA TYR A 51 -9.94 -10.31 -3.50
C TYR A 51 -10.11 -11.80 -3.24
N ASP A 52 -11.35 -12.25 -3.36
CA ASP A 52 -11.77 -13.64 -3.26
C ASP A 52 -12.56 -13.99 -4.53
N TYR A 53 -12.04 -14.95 -5.30
CA TYR A 53 -12.58 -15.34 -6.60
C TYR A 53 -13.63 -16.42 -6.44
N ARG A 54 -14.90 -16.03 -6.61
CA ARG A 54 -16.08 -16.85 -6.30
C ARG A 54 -17.05 -16.89 -7.49
N PRO A 55 -16.64 -17.39 -8.66
CA PRO A 55 -17.49 -17.40 -9.84
C PRO A 55 -18.80 -18.15 -9.60
N GLY A 56 -19.91 -17.50 -9.92
CA GLY A 56 -21.26 -18.05 -9.75
C GLY A 56 -21.80 -18.12 -8.32
N ALA A 57 -21.10 -17.56 -7.34
CA ALA A 57 -21.61 -17.48 -5.97
C ALA A 57 -22.80 -16.52 -5.86
N THR A 58 -23.81 -16.91 -5.07
CA THR A 58 -25.05 -16.12 -4.89
C THR A 58 -24.94 -15.02 -3.84
N VAL A 59 -23.93 -15.09 -2.98
CA VAL A 59 -23.60 -14.07 -1.96
C VAL A 59 -22.20 -13.59 -2.27
N GLN A 60 -22.02 -12.29 -2.52
CA GLN A 60 -20.74 -11.66 -2.83
C GLN A 60 -20.56 -10.40 -2.01
N GLN A 61 -19.36 -10.15 -1.52
CA GLN A 61 -19.01 -8.86 -0.95
C GLN A 61 -18.73 -7.88 -2.09
N THR A 62 -19.71 -7.03 -2.37
CA THR A 62 -19.59 -6.00 -3.41
C THR A 62 -20.00 -4.65 -2.83
N GLY A 63 -19.02 -3.87 -2.37
CA GLY A 63 -19.29 -2.48 -1.96
C GLY A 63 -19.82 -1.65 -3.14
N GLN A 64 -20.95 -0.97 -2.96
CA GLN A 64 -21.49 -0.07 -3.99
C GLN A 64 -20.73 1.28 -4.06
N HIS A 65 -19.98 1.62 -3.02
CA HIS A 65 -19.40 2.96 -2.86
C HIS A 65 -18.05 3.16 -3.57
N PHE A 66 -17.40 2.09 -4.00
CA PHE A 66 -16.00 2.13 -4.48
C PHE A 66 -15.86 1.92 -5.99
N GLY A 67 -16.99 1.93 -6.71
CA GLY A 67 -17.00 1.86 -8.16
C GLY A 67 -16.64 0.48 -8.71
N PHE A 68 -16.82 -0.61 -7.96
CA PHE A 68 -16.74 -1.94 -8.56
C PHE A 68 -17.97 -2.18 -9.42
N ASN A 69 -17.77 -2.78 -10.59
CA ASN A 69 -18.89 -3.32 -11.32
C ASN A 69 -19.51 -4.43 -10.46
N ALA A 70 -20.84 -4.44 -10.33
CA ALA A 70 -21.61 -5.47 -9.62
C ALA A 70 -21.58 -6.83 -10.37
N THR A 71 -20.39 -7.28 -10.74
CA THR A 71 -20.17 -8.56 -11.38
C THR A 71 -20.04 -9.64 -10.32
N HIS A 72 -20.38 -10.85 -10.71
CA HIS A 72 -20.75 -11.92 -9.78
C HIS A 72 -19.60 -12.89 -9.49
N ASP A 73 -18.37 -12.55 -9.88
CA ASP A 73 -17.24 -13.47 -9.74
C ASP A 73 -16.25 -13.07 -8.65
N TRP A 74 -16.30 -11.82 -8.18
CA TRP A 74 -15.32 -11.31 -7.21
C TRP A 74 -16.01 -10.76 -5.98
N SER A 75 -15.55 -11.22 -4.82
CA SER A 75 -15.72 -10.54 -3.55
C SER A 75 -14.45 -9.74 -3.25
N TYR A 76 -14.59 -8.57 -2.64
CA TYR A 76 -13.43 -7.75 -2.30
C TYR A 76 -13.55 -7.14 -0.91
N TRP A 77 -12.40 -6.83 -0.32
CA TRP A 77 -12.30 -6.14 0.96
C TRP A 77 -11.15 -5.13 0.90
N GLY A 78 -11.42 -3.90 1.35
CA GLY A 78 -10.43 -2.83 1.40
C GLY A 78 -9.70 -2.71 2.72
N ALA A 79 -8.37 -2.86 2.67
CA ALA A 79 -7.48 -2.57 3.80
C ALA A 79 -7.05 -1.10 3.84
N LEU A 80 -6.88 -0.48 2.67
CA LEU A 80 -6.62 0.94 2.51
C LEU A 80 -7.33 1.39 1.23
N MET A 81 -8.20 2.40 1.31
CA MET A 81 -9.11 2.74 0.21
C MET A 81 -8.77 4.06 -0.47
N SER A 82 -8.73 4.03 -1.81
CA SER A 82 -8.57 5.22 -2.64
C SER A 82 -9.68 6.24 -2.36
N GLY A 83 -9.33 7.53 -2.35
CA GLY A 83 -10.28 8.60 -2.05
C GLY A 83 -10.31 9.05 -0.59
N HIS A 84 -9.75 8.27 0.33
CA HIS A 84 -9.66 8.62 1.75
C HIS A 84 -8.38 9.40 2.06
N GLU A 85 -8.41 10.24 3.09
CA GLU A 85 -7.24 11.02 3.50
C GLU A 85 -6.09 10.11 3.96
N SER A 86 -6.40 9.01 4.65
CA SER A 86 -5.44 7.99 5.08
C SER A 86 -4.70 7.29 3.94
N ALA A 87 -5.23 7.33 2.71
CA ALA A 87 -4.67 6.68 1.53
C ALA A 87 -3.91 7.65 0.60
N ARG A 88 -3.88 8.95 0.92
CA ARG A 88 -3.38 10.01 0.03
C ARG A 88 -2.17 10.70 0.58
N ASP A 89 -1.31 11.14 -0.32
CA ASP A 89 -0.13 11.95 -0.01
C ASP A 89 0.73 11.31 1.09
N LEU A 90 1.01 10.01 0.96
CA LEU A 90 1.75 9.23 1.94
C LEU A 90 3.23 9.23 1.59
N VAL A 91 4.08 9.27 2.61
CA VAL A 91 5.52 9.04 2.50
C VAL A 91 5.93 7.92 3.43
N LEU A 92 6.54 6.90 2.84
CA LEU A 92 7.21 5.82 3.55
C LEU A 92 8.69 6.15 3.71
N GLN A 93 9.20 6.10 4.93
CA GLN A 93 10.63 6.29 5.20
C GLN A 93 11.39 4.97 5.05
N PRO A 94 12.72 5.01 4.80
CA PRO A 94 13.54 3.81 4.76
C PRO A 94 13.33 2.91 5.98
N GLY A 95 13.06 1.62 5.72
CA GLY A 95 12.84 0.60 6.75
C GLY A 95 11.42 0.60 7.36
N GLN A 96 10.55 1.55 7.00
CA GLN A 96 9.13 1.47 7.34
C GLN A 96 8.42 0.44 6.47
N GLN A 97 7.35 -0.13 7.03
CA GLN A 97 6.48 -1.11 6.40
C GLN A 97 5.04 -0.64 6.55
N PHE A 98 4.18 -1.06 5.63
CA PHE A 98 2.74 -0.88 5.80
C PHE A 98 2.18 -2.10 6.51
N ASP A 99 1.56 -1.85 7.67
CA ASP A 99 0.76 -2.83 8.40
C ASP A 99 -0.72 -2.51 8.18
N ALA A 100 -1.41 -3.34 7.40
CA ALA A 100 -2.83 -3.17 7.11
C ALA A 100 -3.71 -3.13 8.36
N ALA A 101 -3.29 -3.75 9.47
CA ALA A 101 -4.04 -3.76 10.72
C ALA A 101 -3.98 -2.40 11.45
N THR A 102 -3.03 -1.53 11.11
CA THR A 102 -2.88 -0.20 11.71
C THR A 102 -3.69 0.88 10.98
N LEU A 103 -4.30 0.53 9.84
CA LEU A 103 -5.06 1.45 8.98
C LEU A 103 -6.56 1.49 9.33
N ASP A 104 -6.94 0.86 10.44
CA ASP A 104 -8.32 0.57 10.87
C ASP A 104 -9.13 1.81 11.34
N GLU A 105 -8.55 3.02 11.33
CA GLU A 105 -9.21 4.20 11.90
C GLU A 105 -10.16 4.93 10.91
N ASP A 106 -10.14 4.62 9.60
CA ASP A 106 -10.75 5.53 8.60
C ASP A 106 -11.63 4.87 7.51
N ASN A 107 -12.36 3.80 7.86
CA ASN A 107 -13.30 3.01 7.02
C ASN A 107 -12.69 1.81 6.27
N SER A 108 -12.26 0.78 7.00
CA SER A 108 -12.16 -0.55 6.40
C SER A 108 -13.57 -0.99 5.99
N ASP A 109 -13.79 -1.30 4.70
CA ASP A 109 -15.08 -1.81 4.22
C ASP A 109 -15.25 -3.23 4.74
N THR A 110 -15.74 -3.35 5.98
CA THR A 110 -15.96 -4.66 6.58
C THR A 110 -16.95 -5.45 5.73
N PRO A 111 -16.71 -6.75 5.49
CA PRO A 111 -17.67 -7.60 4.82
C PRO A 111 -19.07 -7.45 5.40
N ASP A 112 -20.08 -7.36 4.54
CA ASP A 112 -21.44 -7.13 4.94
C ASP A 112 -22.00 -8.31 5.75
N LYS A 113 -23.10 -8.05 6.46
CA LYS A 113 -23.71 -9.05 7.34
C LYS A 113 -24.12 -10.32 6.59
N ASP A 114 -24.64 -10.21 5.37
CA ASP A 114 -25.09 -11.35 4.58
C ASP A 114 -23.90 -12.21 4.16
N PHE A 115 -22.77 -11.60 3.79
CA PHE A 115 -21.52 -12.28 3.51
C PHE A 115 -21.00 -13.03 4.74
N ILE A 116 -21.07 -12.41 5.92
CA ILE A 116 -20.61 -13.04 7.17
C ILE A 116 -21.49 -14.24 7.54
N GLU A 117 -22.81 -14.09 7.48
CA GLU A 117 -23.74 -15.15 7.88
C GLU A 117 -23.74 -16.34 6.91
N ASN A 118 -23.54 -16.11 5.61
CA ASN A 118 -23.65 -17.14 4.58
C ASN A 118 -22.31 -17.68 4.08
N VAL A 119 -21.23 -16.92 4.20
CA VAL A 119 -19.88 -17.30 3.74
C VAL A 119 -18.94 -17.49 4.94
N GLY A 120 -18.84 -16.48 5.82
CA GLY A 120 -18.11 -16.53 7.09
C GLY A 120 -16.59 -16.71 7.00
N VAL A 121 -16.06 -16.94 5.80
CA VAL A 121 -14.64 -17.05 5.46
C VAL A 121 -14.40 -16.28 4.16
N PHE A 122 -13.33 -15.49 4.10
CA PHE A 122 -12.88 -14.80 2.90
C PHE A 122 -11.51 -15.39 2.52
N ASP A 123 -11.38 -15.94 1.33
CA ASP A 123 -10.12 -16.50 0.85
C ASP A 123 -9.39 -15.45 0.02
N ILE A 124 -8.24 -14.97 0.51
CA ILE A 124 -7.42 -14.02 -0.24
C ILE A 124 -6.73 -14.79 -1.37
N ASP A 125 -7.37 -14.80 -2.53
CA ASP A 125 -6.83 -15.35 -3.78
C ASP A 125 -5.86 -14.39 -4.45
N LEU A 126 -6.13 -13.09 -4.28
CA LEU A 126 -5.30 -12.03 -4.80
C LEU A 126 -5.32 -10.83 -3.85
N PHE A 127 -4.16 -10.23 -3.61
CA PHE A 127 -4.01 -9.01 -2.84
C PHE A 127 -3.36 -7.94 -3.71
N GLU A 128 -4.04 -6.82 -3.88
CA GLU A 128 -3.59 -5.72 -4.71
C GLU A 128 -2.95 -4.63 -3.87
N VAL A 129 -1.84 -4.10 -4.36
CA VAL A 129 -1.23 -2.84 -3.96
C VAL A 129 -1.23 -1.94 -5.19
N TYR A 130 -2.15 -0.98 -5.21
CA TYR A 130 -2.23 0.03 -6.24
C TYR A 130 -1.45 1.28 -5.79
N MET A 131 -0.47 1.66 -6.60
CA MET A 131 0.34 2.85 -6.39
C MET A 131 0.04 3.86 -7.48
N TYR A 132 -0.31 5.08 -7.10
CA TYR A 132 -0.59 6.17 -8.03
C TYR A 132 0.21 7.42 -7.68
N ARG A 133 0.75 8.08 -8.72
CA ARG A 133 1.58 9.28 -8.63
C ARG A 133 2.72 9.10 -7.63
N THR A 134 3.53 8.07 -7.87
CA THR A 134 4.70 7.81 -7.03
C THR A 134 5.76 8.89 -7.19
N GLY A 135 6.59 9.07 -6.16
CA GLY A 135 7.72 9.98 -6.18
C GLY A 135 8.74 9.62 -5.12
N VAL A 136 9.88 10.29 -5.11
CA VAL A 136 10.97 10.07 -4.14
C VAL A 136 11.43 11.39 -3.55
N LEU A 137 11.76 11.35 -2.27
CA LEU A 137 12.50 12.38 -1.58
C LEU A 137 13.98 11.98 -1.64
N HIS A 138 14.76 12.75 -2.38
CA HIS A 138 16.17 12.47 -2.64
C HIS A 138 16.97 13.77 -2.58
N ASP A 139 18.08 13.79 -1.85
CA ASP A 139 18.96 14.96 -1.72
C ASP A 139 18.26 16.28 -1.32
N ASN A 140 17.21 16.17 -0.48
CA ASN A 140 16.39 17.28 0.00
C ASN A 140 15.51 17.92 -1.09
N VAL A 141 15.22 17.17 -2.15
CA VAL A 141 14.33 17.55 -3.24
C VAL A 141 13.25 16.47 -3.38
N TYR A 142 12.03 16.89 -3.67
CA TYR A 142 10.94 15.99 -4.02
C TYR A 142 10.89 15.81 -5.54
N TYR A 143 10.99 14.58 -6.01
CA TYR A 143 10.80 14.24 -7.42
C TYR A 143 9.53 13.40 -7.55
N GLY A 144 8.56 13.84 -8.34
CA GLY A 144 7.37 13.04 -8.58
C GLY A 144 6.30 13.71 -9.43
N MET A 145 5.25 12.95 -9.73
CA MET A 145 4.25 13.33 -10.74
C MET A 145 3.32 14.47 -10.38
N ASN A 146 3.19 14.79 -9.09
CA ASN A 146 2.30 15.85 -8.63
C ASN A 146 3.06 17.08 -8.10
N ALA A 147 4.38 17.11 -8.26
CA ALA A 147 5.15 18.34 -8.14
C ALA A 147 4.60 19.38 -9.14
N ASP A 148 4.52 20.65 -8.73
CA ASP A 148 4.02 21.80 -9.51
C ASP A 148 2.59 21.70 -10.10
N PHE A 149 1.91 20.56 -10.06
CA PHE A 149 0.60 20.36 -10.71
C PHE A 149 -0.60 20.96 -9.94
N ASN A 150 -0.40 21.43 -8.70
CA ASN A 150 -1.49 21.93 -7.85
C ASN A 150 -1.44 23.45 -7.55
N GLY A 151 -0.52 24.21 -8.16
CA GLY A 151 -0.35 25.63 -7.86
C GLY A 151 0.32 25.90 -6.50
N SER A 152 0.77 27.14 -6.30
CA SER A 152 1.71 27.57 -5.26
C SER A 152 1.22 27.49 -3.79
N GLN A 153 0.14 26.77 -3.49
CA GLN A 153 -0.45 26.71 -2.15
C GLN A 153 -0.71 25.30 -1.59
N THR A 154 -0.45 24.22 -2.32
CA THR A 154 -0.57 22.85 -1.78
C THR A 154 0.57 21.97 -2.25
N HIS A 155 1.69 22.01 -1.53
CA HIS A 155 2.83 21.11 -1.77
C HIS A 155 2.39 19.66 -1.52
N PRO A 156 2.76 18.69 -2.38
CA PRO A 156 2.50 17.25 -2.17
C PRO A 156 2.84 16.70 -0.77
N LEU A 157 3.77 17.35 -0.08
CA LEU A 157 4.31 16.93 1.21
C LEU A 157 3.72 17.74 2.38
N TYR A 158 2.58 18.41 2.21
CA TYR A 158 1.95 19.24 3.27
C TYR A 158 1.72 18.49 4.58
N LYS A 159 1.49 17.17 4.53
CA LYS A 159 1.35 16.28 5.69
C LYS A 159 2.67 16.06 6.45
N TYR A 160 3.80 16.41 5.85
CA TYR A 160 5.14 16.20 6.37
C TYR A 160 5.88 17.54 6.50
N PRO A 161 5.68 18.30 7.61
CA PRO A 161 6.23 19.65 7.77
C PRO A 161 7.75 19.75 7.60
N ALA A 162 8.49 18.68 7.88
CA ALA A 162 9.94 18.61 7.67
C ALA A 162 10.36 18.73 6.19
N TRP A 163 9.46 18.40 5.27
CA TRP A 163 9.70 18.34 3.83
C TRP A 163 8.76 19.23 3.02
N ALA A 164 7.72 19.80 3.64
CA ALA A 164 6.71 20.63 2.99
C ALA A 164 7.24 21.94 2.38
N SER A 165 8.50 22.28 2.63
CA SER A 165 9.19 23.45 2.05
C SER A 165 10.35 23.06 1.14
N TRP A 166 10.51 21.78 0.82
CA TRP A 166 11.56 21.33 -0.08
C TRP A 166 11.24 21.78 -1.50
N GLU A 167 12.28 21.88 -2.32
CA GLU A 167 12.10 22.07 -3.76
C GLU A 167 11.44 20.82 -4.33
N ASP A 168 10.56 21.00 -5.31
CA ASP A 168 9.94 19.91 -6.04
C ASP A 168 10.18 19.98 -7.55
N HIS A 169 10.21 18.80 -8.15
CA HIS A 169 10.43 18.61 -9.58
C HIS A 169 9.44 17.58 -10.14
N TYR A 170 8.70 17.99 -11.16
CA TYR A 170 7.86 17.07 -11.90
C TYR A 170 8.72 15.96 -12.52
N CYS A 171 8.39 14.71 -12.21
CA CYS A 171 9.06 13.55 -12.77
C CYS A 171 8.09 12.41 -13.03
N ASP A 172 8.09 11.90 -14.27
CA ASP A 172 7.36 10.69 -14.63
C ASP A 172 8.09 9.44 -14.11
N PRO A 173 7.40 8.48 -13.46
CA PRO A 173 7.99 7.22 -13.07
C PRO A 173 8.13 6.28 -14.27
N GLU A 174 9.29 5.64 -14.35
CA GLU A 174 9.60 4.52 -15.24
C GLU A 174 9.77 3.27 -14.36
N PHE A 175 8.77 2.40 -14.33
CA PHE A 175 8.81 1.14 -13.58
C PHE A 175 9.58 0.06 -14.35
N PRO A 176 10.29 -0.85 -13.66
CA PRO A 176 11.00 -1.95 -14.31
C PRO A 176 10.02 -2.85 -15.07
N GLY A 177 10.44 -3.34 -16.24
CA GLY A 177 9.64 -4.25 -17.07
C GLY A 177 8.46 -3.60 -17.80
N GLN A 178 8.20 -2.31 -17.62
CA GLN A 178 7.13 -1.58 -18.32
C GLN A 178 7.68 -0.86 -19.55
N ALA A 179 6.91 -0.89 -20.64
CA ALA A 179 7.31 -0.30 -21.92
C ALA A 179 7.16 1.23 -21.93
N GLU A 180 6.22 1.75 -21.14
CA GLU A 180 5.85 3.16 -21.11
C GLU A 180 5.87 3.71 -19.69
N ARG A 181 6.06 5.02 -19.59
CA ARG A 181 5.89 5.77 -18.34
C ARG A 181 4.42 5.74 -17.97
N SER A 182 4.14 5.58 -16.69
CA SER A 182 2.77 5.53 -16.22
C SER A 182 2.71 5.96 -14.77
N GLN A 183 1.70 6.76 -14.46
CA GLN A 183 1.48 7.26 -13.12
C GLN A 183 1.01 6.16 -12.16
N ASP A 184 0.66 4.99 -12.68
CA ASP A 184 0.03 3.88 -11.99
C ASP A 184 0.84 2.59 -12.09
N LEU A 185 0.87 1.85 -10.99
CA LEU A 185 1.29 0.46 -10.98
C LEU A 185 0.34 -0.34 -10.09
N ASN A 186 -0.28 -1.36 -10.66
CA ASN A 186 -1.09 -2.32 -9.92
C ASN A 186 -0.24 -3.56 -9.66
N VAL A 187 0.15 -3.80 -8.41
CA VAL A 187 0.84 -5.02 -8.03
C VAL A 187 -0.14 -5.99 -7.40
N PHE A 188 -0.28 -7.16 -7.99
CA PHE A 188 -1.14 -8.23 -7.54
C PHE A 188 -0.32 -9.38 -6.98
N PHE A 189 -0.34 -9.55 -5.67
CA PHE A 189 0.09 -10.79 -5.05
C PHE A 189 -0.98 -11.84 -5.28
N VAL A 190 -0.68 -12.88 -6.06
CA VAL A 190 -1.66 -13.85 -6.55
C VAL A 190 -1.20 -15.25 -6.22
N ARG A 191 -2.13 -16.18 -5.96
CA ARG A 191 -1.78 -17.55 -5.62
C ARG A 191 -0.83 -18.19 -6.64
N SER A 192 0.20 -18.85 -6.10
CA SER A 192 1.25 -19.47 -6.91
C SER A 192 0.79 -20.62 -7.80
N ASP A 193 -0.36 -21.23 -7.53
CA ASP A 193 -0.95 -22.27 -8.40
C ASP A 193 -1.61 -21.69 -9.66
N TRP A 194 -1.97 -20.41 -9.66
CA TRP A 194 -2.47 -19.70 -10.85
C TRP A 194 -1.33 -19.02 -11.62
N PHE A 195 -0.40 -18.39 -10.90
CA PHE A 195 0.80 -17.78 -11.46
C PHE A 195 2.04 -18.32 -10.74
N PRO A 196 2.77 -19.28 -11.33
CA PRO A 196 3.93 -19.89 -10.67
C PRO A 196 5.18 -19.00 -10.69
N GLN A 197 5.17 -17.91 -11.45
CA GLN A 197 6.28 -16.96 -11.58
C GLN A 197 5.73 -15.54 -11.75
N PRO A 198 6.53 -14.49 -11.46
CA PRO A 198 6.10 -13.12 -11.69
C PRO A 198 5.80 -12.84 -13.17
N VAL A 199 4.75 -12.04 -13.43
CA VAL A 199 4.34 -11.67 -14.78
C VAL A 199 3.99 -10.19 -14.84
N ASN A 200 4.60 -9.48 -15.79
CA ASN A 200 4.16 -8.15 -16.17
C ASN A 200 3.14 -8.25 -17.28
N VAL A 201 2.05 -7.50 -17.15
CA VAL A 201 0.97 -7.44 -18.13
C VAL A 201 0.65 -5.99 -18.39
N THR A 202 0.58 -5.63 -19.67
CA THR A 202 0.03 -4.35 -20.10
C THR A 202 -1.35 -4.59 -20.68
N THR A 203 -2.31 -3.76 -20.30
CA THR A 203 -3.64 -3.75 -20.93
C THR A 203 -3.83 -2.51 -21.77
N ALA A 204 -4.73 -2.60 -22.73
CA ALA A 204 -5.15 -1.49 -23.55
C ALA A 204 -6.67 -1.49 -23.70
N GLN A 205 -7.25 -0.33 -23.97
CA GLN A 205 -8.65 -0.23 -24.33
C GLN A 205 -8.91 -0.96 -25.67
N GLU A 206 -9.92 -1.83 -25.68
CA GLU A 206 -10.42 -2.49 -26.87
C GLU A 206 -11.04 -1.45 -27.82
N PRO A 207 -10.51 -1.28 -29.04
CA PRO A 207 -10.97 -0.25 -29.96
C PRO A 207 -12.47 -0.37 -30.28
N GLY A 208 -13.19 0.75 -30.19
CA GLY A 208 -14.58 0.83 -30.63
C GLY A 208 -15.61 0.19 -29.68
N THR A 209 -15.22 -0.17 -28.45
CA THR A 209 -16.14 -0.72 -27.44
C THR A 209 -16.60 0.35 -26.44
N MET A 210 -17.91 0.35 -26.17
CA MET A 210 -18.54 1.13 -25.09
C MET A 210 -19.54 0.22 -24.35
N PRO A 211 -19.46 0.05 -23.01
CA PRO A 211 -18.48 0.68 -22.11
C PRO A 211 -17.04 0.26 -22.40
N ILE A 212 -16.08 1.03 -21.89
CA ILE A 212 -14.64 0.75 -22.03
C ILE A 212 -14.38 -0.69 -21.58
N ARG A 213 -13.77 -1.48 -22.47
CA ARG A 213 -13.28 -2.82 -22.18
C ARG A 213 -11.78 -2.86 -22.36
N LEU A 214 -11.09 -3.50 -21.45
CA LEU A 214 -9.66 -3.73 -21.50
C LEU A 214 -9.35 -5.10 -22.09
N VAL A 215 -8.30 -5.15 -22.90
CA VAL A 215 -7.69 -6.35 -23.46
C VAL A 215 -6.21 -6.38 -23.10
N ILE A 216 -5.62 -7.57 -23.04
CA ILE A 216 -4.18 -7.72 -22.83
C ILE A 216 -3.47 -7.35 -24.13
N SER A 217 -2.63 -6.32 -24.08
CA SER A 217 -1.82 -5.87 -25.22
C SER A 217 -0.42 -6.48 -25.20
N HIS A 218 0.12 -6.75 -24.00
CA HIS A 218 1.42 -7.36 -23.82
C HIS A 218 1.47 -8.18 -22.53
N SER A 219 2.30 -9.23 -22.53
CA SER A 219 2.73 -9.92 -21.31
C SER A 219 4.20 -10.33 -21.42
N SER A 220 4.93 -10.26 -20.31
CA SER A 220 6.35 -10.63 -20.25
C SER A 220 6.60 -12.12 -20.49
N VAL A 221 5.58 -12.97 -20.32
CA VAL A 221 5.61 -14.40 -20.61
C VAL A 221 4.31 -14.83 -21.29
N PRO A 222 4.28 -15.95 -22.04
CA PRO A 222 3.04 -16.48 -22.57
C PRO A 222 2.04 -16.81 -21.45
N LEU A 223 0.82 -16.30 -21.55
CA LEU A 223 -0.28 -16.60 -20.64
C LEU A 223 -1.04 -17.83 -21.12
N THR A 224 -1.52 -18.63 -20.18
CA THR A 224 -2.54 -19.66 -20.46
C THR A 224 -3.92 -19.00 -20.62
N PRO A 225 -4.89 -19.68 -21.27
CA PRO A 225 -6.25 -19.15 -21.40
C PRO A 225 -6.91 -18.84 -20.05
N ASP A 226 -6.64 -19.64 -19.02
CA ASP A 226 -7.21 -19.44 -17.69
C ASP A 226 -6.61 -18.19 -17.02
N GLN A 227 -5.30 -17.98 -17.16
CA GLN A 227 -4.63 -16.76 -16.67
C GLN A 227 -5.15 -15.52 -17.38
N GLU A 228 -5.28 -15.56 -18.70
CA GLU A 228 -5.84 -14.48 -19.50
C GLU A 228 -7.28 -14.16 -19.07
N SER A 229 -8.13 -15.18 -18.92
CA SER A 229 -9.52 -15.01 -18.48
C SER A 229 -9.60 -14.43 -17.07
N LEU A 230 -8.74 -14.87 -16.15
CA LEU A 230 -8.69 -14.38 -14.79
C LEU A 230 -8.30 -12.89 -14.74
N ILE A 231 -7.23 -12.51 -15.46
CA ILE A 231 -6.78 -11.11 -15.56
C ILE A 231 -7.88 -10.24 -16.15
N LEU A 232 -8.45 -10.66 -17.29
CA LEU A 232 -9.49 -9.89 -17.97
C LEU A 232 -10.77 -9.79 -17.16
N SER A 233 -11.13 -10.82 -16.40
CA SER A 233 -12.23 -10.75 -15.44
C SER A 233 -11.92 -9.70 -14.39
N LEU A 234 -10.74 -9.73 -13.76
CA LEU A 234 -10.35 -8.77 -12.73
C LEU A 234 -10.36 -7.33 -13.24
N VAL A 235 -9.67 -7.02 -14.34
CA VAL A 235 -9.49 -5.60 -14.76
C VAL A 235 -10.73 -4.96 -15.37
N ASN A 236 -11.64 -5.76 -15.94
CA ASN A 236 -12.90 -5.25 -16.47
C ASN A 236 -14.00 -5.16 -15.39
N ASN A 237 -13.83 -5.87 -14.28
CA ASN A 237 -14.80 -5.96 -13.20
C ASN A 237 -14.36 -5.32 -11.88
N GLY A 238 -13.08 -5.00 -11.75
CA GLY A 238 -12.46 -4.40 -10.58
C GLY A 238 -12.91 -2.96 -10.35
N THR A 239 -12.16 -2.22 -9.53
CA THR A 239 -12.49 -0.82 -9.24
C THR A 239 -12.52 0.03 -10.53
N GLN A 240 -13.58 0.80 -10.73
CA GLN A 240 -13.66 1.80 -11.80
C GLN A 240 -12.80 3.05 -11.52
N ARG A 241 -12.20 3.15 -10.33
CA ARG A 241 -11.35 4.30 -9.94
C ARG A 241 -9.91 4.17 -10.45
N ARG A 242 -9.51 3.01 -10.96
CA ARG A 242 -8.12 2.72 -11.33
C ARG A 242 -7.89 2.70 -12.81
N PHE A 243 -6.62 2.93 -13.14
CA PHE A 243 -6.06 2.59 -14.43
C PHE A 243 -5.40 1.22 -14.29
N TYR A 244 -5.88 0.24 -15.05
CA TYR A 244 -5.29 -1.10 -15.14
C TYR A 244 -4.32 -1.21 -16.32
N SER A 245 -3.59 -0.13 -16.62
CA SER A 245 -2.64 -0.09 -17.74
C SER A 245 -1.46 -1.02 -17.51
N ASN A 246 -0.88 -0.96 -16.30
CA ASN A 246 0.31 -1.71 -15.95
C ASN A 246 0.04 -2.58 -14.72
N LEU A 247 0.17 -3.89 -14.92
CA LEU A 247 -0.11 -4.90 -13.91
C LEU A 247 1.15 -5.74 -13.70
N LEU A 248 1.47 -5.99 -12.44
CA LEU A 248 2.52 -6.92 -12.04
C LEU A 248 1.90 -7.99 -11.14
N PHE A 249 1.87 -9.23 -11.62
CA PHE A 249 1.45 -10.39 -10.84
C PHE A 249 2.67 -11.01 -10.16
N ILE A 250 2.65 -11.11 -8.84
CA ILE A 250 3.72 -11.71 -8.02
C ILE A 250 3.14 -12.94 -7.31
N PRO A 251 3.73 -14.14 -7.46
CA PRO A 251 3.26 -15.33 -6.77
C PRO A 251 3.33 -15.16 -5.25
N MET A 252 2.26 -15.52 -4.56
CA MET A 252 2.22 -15.67 -3.11
C MET A 252 1.78 -17.09 -2.72
N PRO A 253 2.24 -17.61 -1.57
CA PRO A 253 1.65 -18.81 -0.97
C PRO A 253 0.17 -18.53 -0.64
N GLY A 254 -0.75 -19.40 -1.07
CA GLY A 254 -2.18 -19.18 -0.83
C GLY A 254 -3.09 -20.31 -1.29
N PRO A 255 -4.42 -20.16 -1.11
CA PRO A 255 -5.11 -18.96 -0.58
C PRO A 255 -4.85 -18.74 0.92
N VAL A 256 -4.95 -17.48 1.36
CA VAL A 256 -4.91 -17.13 2.79
C VAL A 256 -6.34 -16.91 3.29
N SER A 257 -6.83 -17.83 4.11
CA SER A 257 -8.20 -17.79 4.60
C SER A 257 -8.38 -16.89 5.83
N VAL A 258 -9.30 -15.93 5.71
CA VAL A 258 -9.71 -15.00 6.76
C VAL A 258 -11.01 -15.45 7.36
N LYS A 259 -11.04 -15.74 8.65
CA LYS A 259 -12.33 -15.91 9.35
C LYS A 259 -12.83 -14.57 9.81
N ILE A 260 -14.02 -14.19 9.32
CA ILE A 260 -14.69 -12.97 9.74
C ILE A 260 -15.62 -13.33 10.90
N LYS A 261 -15.48 -12.63 12.03
CA LYS A 261 -16.36 -12.82 13.18
C LYS A 261 -17.13 -11.55 13.46
N ASP A 262 -18.44 -11.71 13.68
CA ASP A 262 -19.25 -10.69 14.33
C ASP A 262 -18.85 -10.61 15.81
N THR A 263 -18.30 -9.47 16.20
CA THR A 263 -18.15 -9.13 17.61
C THR A 263 -19.16 -8.05 17.94
N ALA A 264 -20.26 -8.45 18.59
CA ALA A 264 -21.18 -7.50 19.19
C ALA A 264 -20.39 -6.58 20.13
N SER A 265 -20.28 -5.30 19.78
CA SER A 265 -19.57 -4.33 20.63
C SER A 265 -20.28 -4.25 21.99
N SER A 266 -19.54 -4.46 23.07
CA SER A 266 -20.03 -4.24 24.44
C SER A 266 -20.07 -2.75 24.82
N SER A 267 -19.91 -1.84 23.85
CA SER A 267 -20.08 -0.41 24.05
C SER A 267 -21.53 0.00 23.77
N ASN A 268 -22.12 0.77 24.68
CA ASN A 268 -23.52 1.24 24.65
C ASN A 268 -23.82 2.27 23.52
N SER A 269 -23.17 2.15 22.36
CA SER A 269 -23.46 2.94 21.17
C SER A 269 -24.34 2.13 20.23
N PRO A 270 -25.60 2.51 19.99
CA PRO A 270 -26.45 1.81 19.04
C PRO A 270 -25.92 2.06 17.61
N GLY A 271 -25.34 1.04 16.97
CA GLY A 271 -25.28 1.01 15.50
C GLY A 271 -23.99 0.54 14.82
N THR A 272 -22.87 0.32 15.50
CA THR A 272 -21.65 -0.17 14.84
C THR A 272 -21.29 -1.57 15.34
N ASN A 273 -21.77 -2.59 14.62
CA ASN A 273 -21.12 -3.90 14.69
C ASN A 273 -19.68 -3.71 14.21
N GLN A 274 -18.72 -3.99 15.08
CA GLN A 274 -17.31 -4.04 14.70
C GLN A 274 -17.03 -5.49 14.30
N TYR A 275 -16.64 -5.70 13.05
CA TYR A 275 -16.26 -7.01 12.54
C TYR A 275 -14.75 -7.10 12.51
N VAL A 276 -14.17 -8.05 13.24
CA VAL A 276 -12.72 -8.22 13.29
C VAL A 276 -12.33 -9.35 12.35
N ALA A 277 -11.57 -9.03 11.30
CA ALA A 277 -10.83 -9.99 10.47
C ALA A 277 -9.65 -10.58 11.28
N GLY A 278 -9.96 -11.25 12.38
CA GLY A 278 -9.04 -11.41 13.51
C GLY A 278 -8.09 -12.59 13.41
N LYS A 279 -7.31 -12.76 12.34
CA LYS A 279 -6.33 -13.86 12.29
C LYS A 279 -4.97 -13.58 11.72
N PHE A 280 -4.77 -12.53 10.96
CA PHE A 280 -3.46 -12.25 10.39
C PHE A 280 -3.23 -10.75 10.26
N ARG A 281 -1.95 -10.40 10.32
CA ARG A 281 -1.38 -9.12 9.93
C ARG A 281 -0.94 -9.23 8.47
N ILE A 282 -1.37 -8.30 7.63
CA ILE A 282 -0.83 -8.15 6.27
C ILE A 282 0.25 -7.08 6.34
N THR A 283 1.49 -7.48 6.11
CA THR A 283 2.64 -6.58 6.08
C THR A 283 3.14 -6.45 4.66
N ILE A 284 3.19 -5.22 4.16
CA ILE A 284 3.82 -4.89 2.87
C ILE A 284 5.16 -4.21 3.15
N ASN A 285 6.24 -4.84 2.67
CA ASN A 285 7.59 -4.34 2.82
C ASN A 285 8.08 -3.72 1.51
N PHE A 286 8.62 -2.51 1.60
CA PHE A 286 9.29 -1.82 0.52
C PHE A 286 10.77 -1.70 0.87
N ASP A 287 11.62 -2.38 0.10
CA ASP A 287 13.07 -2.18 0.17
C ASP A 287 13.46 -0.90 -0.58
N MET A 288 13.75 0.14 0.20
CA MET A 288 14.15 1.44 -0.31
C MET A 288 15.66 1.60 -0.50
N SER A 289 16.47 0.58 -0.16
CA SER A 289 17.93 0.70 -0.13
C SER A 289 18.55 0.91 -1.53
N ASP A 290 17.89 0.42 -2.57
CA ASP A 290 18.31 0.52 -3.97
C ASP A 290 17.13 0.84 -4.90
N ILE A 291 16.25 1.76 -4.46
CA ILE A 291 14.97 2.05 -5.12
C ILE A 291 15.12 2.79 -6.47
N ILE A 292 16.19 3.57 -6.64
CA ILE A 292 16.44 4.39 -7.82
C ILE A 292 17.46 3.69 -8.70
N HIS A 293 17.09 3.44 -9.97
CA HIS A 293 18.00 2.84 -10.91
C HIS A 293 19.20 3.78 -11.18
N PRO A 294 20.45 3.30 -11.21
CA PRO A 294 21.64 4.14 -11.38
C PRO A 294 21.69 4.96 -12.69
N SER A 295 20.89 4.59 -13.69
CA SER A 295 20.73 5.34 -14.94
C SER A 295 19.68 6.45 -14.90
N THR A 296 19.12 6.75 -13.72
CA THR A 296 18.25 7.91 -13.52
C THR A 296 19.05 9.17 -13.78
N ASP A 297 18.54 9.99 -14.69
CA ASP A 297 19.12 11.28 -15.04
C ASP A 297 18.21 12.36 -14.49
N TRP A 298 18.61 12.93 -13.35
CA TRP A 298 17.84 13.96 -12.62
C TRP A 298 17.69 15.28 -13.38
N SER A 299 18.42 15.48 -14.49
CA SER A 299 18.22 16.64 -15.36
C SER A 299 17.03 16.47 -16.32
N VAL A 300 16.50 15.25 -16.42
CA VAL A 300 15.30 14.92 -17.19
C VAL A 300 14.16 14.69 -16.21
N PRO A 301 12.92 15.15 -16.50
CA PRO A 301 11.77 14.98 -15.62
C PRO A 301 11.27 13.52 -15.60
N ARG A 302 12.11 12.60 -15.11
CA ARG A 302 11.82 11.17 -14.98
C ARG A 302 12.55 10.56 -13.79
N ILE A 303 11.91 9.60 -13.14
CA ILE A 303 12.53 8.74 -12.12
C ILE A 303 12.50 7.31 -12.66
N ARG A 304 13.66 6.68 -12.79
CA ARG A 304 13.72 5.25 -13.11
C ARG A 304 13.82 4.47 -11.83
N TYR A 305 12.82 3.63 -11.60
CA TYR A 305 12.84 2.75 -10.45
C TYR A 305 13.60 1.48 -10.77
N ASN A 306 14.33 1.00 -9.77
CA ASN A 306 15.03 -0.27 -9.88
C ASN A 306 14.06 -1.44 -9.69
N GLY A 307 14.45 -2.61 -10.20
CA GLY A 307 13.71 -3.85 -10.03
C GLY A 307 14.63 -5.03 -9.83
N ASP A 308 14.10 -6.09 -9.24
CA ASP A 308 14.80 -7.38 -9.16
C ASP A 308 14.92 -8.04 -10.57
N PRO A 309 15.58 -9.20 -10.70
CA PRO A 309 15.67 -9.92 -11.97
C PRO A 309 14.32 -10.29 -12.63
N ASN A 310 13.21 -10.23 -11.89
CA ASN A 310 11.85 -10.47 -12.37
C ASN A 310 11.07 -9.17 -12.63
N ASN A 311 11.75 -8.01 -12.56
CA ASN A 311 11.17 -6.67 -12.65
C ASN A 311 10.19 -6.34 -11.52
N ILE A 312 10.34 -6.93 -10.33
CA ILE A 312 9.60 -6.52 -9.15
C ILE A 312 10.24 -5.23 -8.60
N PRO A 313 9.53 -4.09 -8.58
CA PRO A 313 10.10 -2.85 -8.07
C PRO A 313 10.24 -2.88 -6.55
N PHE A 314 11.20 -2.12 -6.03
CA PHE A 314 11.31 -1.78 -4.61
C PHE A 314 11.48 -2.98 -3.66
N GLY A 315 11.94 -4.14 -4.15
CA GLY A 315 11.97 -5.38 -3.36
C GLY A 315 10.63 -5.72 -2.72
N LEU A 316 9.53 -5.32 -3.37
CA LEU A 316 8.18 -5.37 -2.82
C LEU A 316 7.80 -6.80 -2.44
N ALA A 317 7.38 -6.99 -1.19
CA ALA A 317 7.00 -8.30 -0.67
C ALA A 317 5.80 -8.20 0.28
N ILE A 318 4.99 -9.25 0.28
CA ILE A 318 3.85 -9.42 1.19
C ILE A 318 4.13 -10.53 2.20
N ARG A 319 3.66 -10.33 3.43
CA ARG A 319 3.61 -11.37 4.46
C ARG A 319 2.25 -11.39 5.12
N PHE A 320 1.79 -12.60 5.41
CA PHE A 320 0.59 -12.87 6.19
C PHE A 320 1.03 -13.53 7.49
N ASP A 321 1.11 -12.75 8.56
CA ASP A 321 1.59 -13.23 9.85
C ASP A 321 0.40 -13.53 10.76
N PRO A 322 0.31 -14.71 11.41
CA PRO A 322 -0.74 -14.95 12.40
C PRO A 322 -0.68 -13.90 13.52
N LEU A 323 -1.85 -13.41 13.94
CA LEU A 323 -2.00 -12.56 15.14
C LEU A 323 -1.85 -13.38 16.43
#